data_AF-A0A0L0G5A1-F1
#
_entry.id   AF-A0A0L0G5A1-F1
#
_cell.length_a   1.000
_cell.length_b   1.000
_cell.length_c   1.000
_cell.angle_alpha   90.00
_cell.angle_beta   90.00
_cell.angle_gamma   90.00
#
_symmetry.space_group_name_H-M   'P 1'
#
loop_
_entity.id
_entity.type
_entity.pdbx_description
1 polymer ?
#
loop_
_entity_poly.entity_id
_entity_poly.type
_entity_poly.pdbx_seq_one_letter_code
_entity_poly.pdbx_strand_id
1 'polypeptide(L)'
;MVFLGAAYRLTLLVAVENYEKTGCTRVYLTAIGGGVFGNKPEWICEAMRIALIEVSHVSLEVFFVSYGRSDPLYSVLMRDMSV
;
A
#
# COMPACT_ATOMS: atom_id res chain seq x y z
N MET A 1 -12.87 -1.26 -5.75
CA MET A 1 -13.84 -0.63 -4.82
C MET A 1 -13.35 0.76 -4.47
N VAL A 2 -14.15 1.80 -4.70
CA VAL A 2 -13.72 3.23 -4.68
C VAL A 2 -13.08 3.65 -3.35
N PHE A 3 -13.65 3.25 -2.22
CA PHE A 3 -13.15 3.62 -0.89
C PHE A 3 -11.78 3.03 -0.56
N LEU A 4 -11.55 1.77 -0.95
CA LEU A 4 -10.29 1.08 -0.66
C LEU A 4 -9.14 1.69 -1.45
N GLY A 5 -9.36 1.99 -2.73
CA GLY A 5 -8.38 2.72 -3.56
C GLY A 5 -8.12 4.13 -3.04
N ALA A 6 -9.16 4.87 -2.67
CA ALA A 6 -9.01 6.21 -2.11
C ALA A 6 -8.19 6.22 -0.81
N ALA A 7 -8.41 5.23 0.08
CA ALA A 7 -7.65 5.11 1.32
C ALA A 7 -6.15 4.95 1.04
N TYR A 8 -5.75 3.98 0.20
CA TYR A 8 -4.33 3.79 -0.12
C TYR A 8 -3.71 4.99 -0.83
N ARG A 9 -4.42 5.59 -1.79
CA ARG A 9 -3.94 6.79 -2.52
C ARG A 9 -3.69 7.95 -1.57
N LEU A 10 -4.66 8.27 -0.70
CA LEU A 10 -4.52 9.39 0.24
C LEU A 10 -3.40 9.14 1.24
N THR A 11 -3.25 7.91 1.75
CA THR A 11 -2.13 7.56 2.63
C THR A 11 -0.77 7.80 1.96
N LEU A 12 -0.63 7.39 0.69
CA LEU A 12 0.63 7.55 -0.04
C LEU A 12 0.90 9.01 -0.44
N LEU A 13 -0.11 9.78 -0.84
CA LEU A 13 0.05 11.20 -1.14
C LEU A 13 0.47 12.01 0.10
N VAL A 14 -0.12 11.71 1.26
CA VAL A 14 0.30 12.31 2.53
C VAL A 14 1.73 11.89 2.90
N ALA A 15 2.13 10.65 2.57
CA ALA A 15 3.51 10.22 2.77
C ALA A 15 4.51 10.96 1.86
N VAL A 16 4.15 11.25 0.61
CA VAL A 16 4.96 12.10 -0.29
C VAL A 16 5.13 13.49 0.31
N GLU A 17 4.03 14.12 0.74
CA GLU A 17 4.10 15.45 1.38
C GLU A 17 4.96 15.42 2.66
N ASN A 18 4.84 14.35 3.45
CA ASN A 18 5.65 14.17 4.65
C ASN A 18 7.14 13.97 4.31
N TYR A 19 7.45 13.24 3.24
CA TYR A 19 8.81 13.06 2.73
C TYR A 19 9.42 14.41 2.32
N GLU A 20 8.68 15.23 1.57
CA GLU A 20 9.14 16.57 1.15
C GLU A 20 9.45 17.48 2.35
N LYS A 21 8.68 17.36 3.44
CA LYS A 21 8.85 18.19 4.64
C LYS A 21 9.93 17.70 5.60
N THR A 22 10.16 16.38 5.67
CA THR A 22 10.94 15.77 6.77
C THR A 22 12.08 14.88 6.31
N GLY A 23 12.12 14.48 5.03
CA GLY A 23 13.01 13.47 4.51
C GLY A 23 12.64 12.03 4.90
N CYS A 24 11.53 11.81 5.60
CA CYS A 24 11.09 10.47 5.99
C CYS A 24 10.50 9.70 4.79
N THR A 25 11.17 8.63 4.38
CA THR A 25 10.80 7.78 3.24
C THR A 25 9.84 6.66 3.62
N ARG A 26 9.69 6.34 4.90
CA ARG A 26 9.06 5.08 5.35
C ARG A 26 7.54 5.16 5.40
N VAL A 27 6.87 4.19 4.81
CA VAL A 27 5.41 4.03 4.83
C VAL A 27 5.04 2.60 5.21
N TYR A 28 4.07 2.42 6.10
CA TYR A 28 3.59 1.11 6.51
C TYR A 28 2.15 0.93 6.05
N LEU A 29 1.91 -0.09 5.21
CA LEU A 29 0.59 -0.43 4.69
C LEU A 29 0.09 -1.74 5.30
N THR A 30 -1.19 -1.79 5.63
CA THR A 30 -1.88 -3.01 6.10
C THR A 30 -3.03 -3.34 5.16
N ALA A 31 -3.53 -4.58 5.23
CA ALA A 31 -4.68 -5.03 4.45
C ALA A 31 -6.00 -4.40 4.94
N ILE A 32 -6.30 -3.18 4.49
CA ILE A 32 -7.49 -2.42 4.89
C ILE A 32 -8.77 -3.21 4.54
N GLY A 33 -9.53 -3.54 5.58
CA GLY A 33 -10.83 -4.19 5.47
C GLY A 33 -10.82 -5.67 5.06
N GLY A 34 -9.66 -6.33 5.05
CA GLY A 34 -9.58 -7.78 4.79
C GLY A 34 -10.13 -8.66 5.92
N GLY A 35 -10.29 -8.11 7.12
CA GLY A 35 -10.90 -8.79 8.27
C GLY A 35 -12.41 -8.56 8.35
N VAL A 36 -12.84 -7.69 9.26
CA VAL A 36 -14.26 -7.44 9.59
C VAL A 36 -15.11 -7.05 8.38
N PHE A 37 -14.56 -6.29 7.44
CA PHE A 37 -15.28 -5.83 6.26
C PHE A 37 -15.33 -6.87 5.12
N GLY A 38 -14.58 -7.97 5.24
CA GLY A 38 -14.61 -9.07 4.26
C GLY A 38 -14.16 -8.66 2.85
N ASN A 39 -13.34 -7.61 2.71
CA ASN A 39 -12.79 -7.25 1.40
C ASN A 39 -11.90 -8.38 0.89
N LYS A 40 -12.14 -8.79 -0.36
CA LYS A 40 -11.34 -9.82 -1.01
C LYS A 40 -9.86 -9.40 -1.08
N PRO A 41 -8.91 -10.30 -0.74
CA PRO A 41 -7.48 -10.00 -0.80
C PRO A 41 -7.04 -9.44 -2.16
N GLU A 42 -7.60 -9.94 -3.26
CA GLU A 42 -7.27 -9.49 -4.62
C GLU A 42 -7.68 -8.03 -4.86
N TRP A 43 -8.80 -7.59 -4.27
CA TRP A 43 -9.24 -6.20 -4.37
C TRP A 43 -8.35 -5.26 -3.55
N ILE A 44 -7.86 -5.76 -2.41
CA ILE A 44 -6.91 -5.04 -1.57
C ILE A 44 -5.59 -4.87 -2.30
N CYS A 45 -5.03 -5.96 -2.83
CA CYS A 45 -3.78 -5.91 -3.58
C CYS A 45 -3.87 -5.04 -4.82
N GLU A 46 -4.96 -5.14 -5.59
CA GLU A 46 -5.15 -4.29 -6.77
C GLU A 46 -5.28 -2.81 -6.41
N ALA A 47 -5.99 -2.49 -5.32
CA ALA A 47 -6.10 -1.12 -4.83
C ALA A 47 -4.75 -0.57 -4.35
N MET A 48 -3.95 -1.37 -3.63
CA MET A 48 -2.59 -1.00 -3.26
C MET A 48 -1.72 -0.78 -4.50
N ARG A 49 -1.74 -1.71 -5.47
CA ARG A 49 -0.95 -1.64 -6.71
C ARG A 49 -1.19 -0.35 -7.48
N ILE A 50 -2.46 0.00 -7.71
CA ILE A 50 -2.84 1.23 -8.42
C ILE A 50 -2.31 2.46 -7.67
N ALA A 51 -2.44 2.49 -6.34
CA ALA A 51 -2.00 3.62 -5.54
C ALA A 51 -0.46 3.75 -5.50
N LEU A 52 0.27 2.64 -5.49
CA LEU A 52 1.73 2.63 -5.49
C LEU A 52 2.32 3.07 -6.83
N ILE A 53 1.68 2.69 -7.95
CA ILE A 53 2.08 3.15 -9.28
C ILE A 53 1.99 4.67 -9.38
N GLU A 54 0.98 5.29 -8.79
CA GLU A 54 0.81 6.74 -8.81
C GLU A 54 1.95 7.50 -8.13
N VAL A 55 2.50 6.97 -7.05
CA VAL A 55 3.61 7.58 -6.31
C VAL A 55 4.98 6.99 -6.65
N SER A 56 5.07 6.14 -7.68
CA SER A 56 6.31 5.43 -8.07
C SER A 56 7.48 6.35 -8.46
N HIS A 57 7.19 7.61 -8.75
CA HIS A 57 8.18 8.65 -9.04
C HIS A 57 8.89 9.18 -7.78
N VAL A 58 8.43 8.81 -6.58
CA VAL A 58 9.00 9.21 -5.28
C VAL A 58 9.62 7.98 -4.61
N SER A 59 10.84 8.13 -4.07
CA SER A 59 11.57 7.05 -3.40
C SER A 59 11.06 6.77 -1.98
N LEU A 60 9.79 6.34 -1.87
CA LEU A 60 9.21 5.87 -0.61
C LEU A 60 9.60 4.41 -0.34
N GLU A 61 10.01 4.12 0.89
CA GLU A 61 10.23 2.77 1.41
C GLU A 61 8.92 2.23 1.99
N VAL A 62 8.22 1.41 1.20
CA VAL A 62 6.91 0.87 1.58
C VAL A 62 7.04 -0.51 2.20
N PHE A 63 6.54 -0.65 3.43
CA PHE A 63 6.52 -1.89 4.20
C PHE A 63 5.10 -2.43 4.29
N PHE A 64 4.89 -3.67 3.87
CA PHE A 64 3.61 -4.37 4.06
C PHE A 64 3.58 -5.07 5.41
N VAL A 65 2.60 -4.71 6.23
CA VAL A 65 2.42 -5.22 7.59
C VAL A 65 1.19 -6.12 7.61
N SER A 66 1.41 -7.39 7.96
CA SER A 66 0.36 -8.39 8.17
C SER A 66 0.33 -8.83 9.62
N TYR A 67 -0.86 -9.08 10.16
CA TYR A 67 -1.02 -9.72 11.45
C TYR A 67 -1.04 -11.25 11.29
N GLY A 68 -0.17 -11.95 12.02
CA GLY A 68 -0.06 -13.40 11.94
C GLY A 68 0.77 -13.85 10.74
N ARG A 69 0.23 -14.75 9.91
CA ARG A 69 0.94 -15.30 8.74
C ARG A 69 0.90 -14.31 7.57
N SER A 70 2.04 -14.11 6.91
CA SER A 70 2.08 -13.39 5.64
C SER A 70 1.27 -14.16 4.59
N ASP A 71 0.33 -13.48 3.93
CA ASP A 71 -0.40 -14.03 2.79
C ASP A 71 0.51 -13.99 1.54
N PRO A 72 0.69 -15.12 0.83
CA PRO A 72 1.49 -15.18 -0.39
C PRO A 72 1.12 -14.12 -1.45
N LEU A 73 -0.13 -13.66 -1.47
CA LEU A 73 -0.60 -12.65 -2.40
C LEU A 73 0.16 -11.32 -2.26
N TYR A 74 0.48 -10.90 -1.02
CA TYR A 74 1.27 -9.68 -0.81
C TYR A 74 2.73 -9.86 -1.21
N SER A 75 3.25 -11.09 -1.16
CA SER A 75 4.60 -11.39 -1.66
C SER A 75 4.70 -11.19 -3.17
N VAL A 76 3.63 -11.45 -3.92
CA VAL A 76 3.58 -11.21 -5.38
C VAL A 76 3.60 -9.71 -5.66
N LEU A 77 2.77 -8.94 -4.95
CA LEU A 77 2.74 -7.47 -5.06
C LEU A 77 4.13 -6.85 -4.81
N MET A 78 4.88 -7.38 -3.84
CA MET A 78 6.24 -6.91 -3.55
C MET A 78 7.23 -7.19 -4.68
N ARG A 79 7.11 -8.32 -5.38
CA ARG A 79 7.97 -8.63 -6.54
C ARG A 79 7.71 -7.72 -7.71
N ASP A 80 6.44 -7.42 -8.00
CA ASP A 80 6.05 -6.63 -9.16
C ASP A 80 6.55 -5.17 -9.10
N MET A 81 6.88 -4.67 -7.91
CA MET A 81 7.40 -3.32 -7.72
C MET A 81 8.89 -3.24 -7.42
N SER A 82 9.59 -4.38 -7.38
CA SER A 82 11.04 -4.43 -7.19
C SER A 82 11.74 -4.51 -8.54
N VAL A 83 11.76 -3.40 -9.30
CA VAL A 83 12.55 -3.22 -10.53
C VAL A 83 13.23 -1.86 -10.53
#